data_AF-A0A7V4YRI4-F1
#
_entry.id   AF-A0A7V4YRI4-F1
#
_cell.length_a   1.000
_cell.length_b   1.000
_cell.length_c   1.000
_cell.angle_alpha   90.00
_cell.angle_beta   90.00
_cell.angle_gamma   90.00
#
_symmetry.space_group_name_H-M   'P 1'
#
loop_
_entity.id
_entity.type
_entity.pdbx_description
1 polymer ?
#
loop_
_entity_poly.entity_id
_entity_poly.type
_entity_poly.pdbx_seq_one_letter_code
_entity_poly.pdbx_strand_id
1 'polypeptide(L)'
;MKRGILFFLIVVALFILLIVLFPKKKKVVEEFEFLPETEEEFEATLFFLNSEGKFVRVERKLKQAEFLEDRIKECILALKDSPEGLTSPIPQELDVTDVILSSGIAFINLSEEILKFPFGTRSEIEMVYAIVNSLSATFPEVKGVKFLVGSSEVETIGGHISTKDVVYPDYEVFEK
;
A
#
# COMPACT_ATOMS: atom_id res chain seq x y z
N MET A 1 77.50 8.10 22.33
CA MET A 1 76.68 6.86 22.25
C MET A 1 75.57 6.75 23.29
N LYS A 2 75.82 6.98 24.60
CA LYS A 2 74.82 6.74 25.67
C LYS A 2 73.56 7.63 25.62
N ARG A 3 73.68 8.89 25.15
CA ARG A 3 72.55 9.84 25.05
C ARG A 3 71.53 9.49 23.96
N GLY A 4 71.98 8.91 22.85
CA GLY A 4 71.08 8.45 21.78
C GLY A 4 70.28 7.20 22.16
N ILE A 5 70.90 6.30 22.94
CA ILE A 5 70.24 5.08 23.45
C ILE A 5 69.15 5.45 24.46
N LEU A 6 69.41 6.41 25.35
CA LEU A 6 68.42 6.86 26.33
C LEU A 6 67.20 7.53 25.65
N PHE A 7 67.44 8.34 24.61
CA PHE A 7 66.36 8.97 23.85
C PHE A 7 65.49 7.92 23.12
N PHE A 8 66.12 6.92 22.51
CA PHE A 8 65.41 5.83 21.85
C PHE A 8 64.53 5.02 22.83
N LEU A 9 65.04 4.72 24.03
CA LEU A 9 64.27 4.01 25.06
C LEU A 9 63.05 4.82 25.54
N ILE A 10 63.19 6.15 25.66
CA ILE A 10 62.08 7.03 26.05
C ILE A 10 60.99 7.04 24.96
N VAL A 11 61.36 7.13 23.69
CA VAL A 11 60.40 7.14 22.56
C VAL A 11 59.65 5.81 22.47
N VAL A 12 60.35 4.68 22.64
CA VAL A 12 59.72 3.35 22.64
C VAL A 12 58.77 3.19 23.82
N ALA A 13 59.15 3.65 25.02
CA ALA A 13 58.28 3.61 26.19
C ALA A 13 57.03 4.47 25.99
N LEU A 14 57.16 5.66 25.38
CA LEU A 14 56.05 6.55 25.05
C LEU A 14 55.11 5.94 24.00
N PHE A 15 55.66 5.22 23.02
CA PHE A 15 54.87 4.54 22.00
C PHE A 15 54.09 3.35 22.57
N ILE A 16 54.72 2.57 23.46
CA ILE A 16 54.04 1.49 24.19
C ILE A 16 52.96 2.06 25.10
N LEU A 17 53.25 3.17 25.80
CA LEU A 17 52.27 3.87 26.64
C LEU A 17 51.07 4.37 25.82
N LEU A 18 51.31 4.90 24.61
CA LEU A 18 50.24 5.27 23.68
C LEU A 18 49.41 4.05 23.26
N ILE A 19 50.03 2.91 22.92
CA ILE A 19 49.29 1.69 22.58
C ILE A 19 48.42 1.18 23.76
N VAL A 20 48.89 1.34 24.99
CA VAL A 20 48.15 0.95 26.20
C VAL A 20 47.03 1.94 26.53
N LEU A 21 47.25 3.25 26.32
CA LEU A 21 46.25 4.31 26.56
C LEU A 21 45.16 4.39 25.50
N PHE A 22 45.38 3.84 24.31
CA PHE A 22 44.38 3.72 23.26
C PHE A 22 43.83 2.28 23.21
N PRO A 23 42.90 1.90 24.11
CA PRO A 23 42.28 0.58 24.06
C PRO A 23 41.62 0.43 22.69
N LYS A 24 42.06 -0.59 21.93
CA LYS A 24 41.45 -0.96 20.65
C LYS A 24 39.95 -1.11 20.89
N LYS A 25 39.14 -0.17 20.40
CA LYS A 25 37.69 -0.34 20.32
C LYS A 25 37.47 -1.55 19.43
N LYS A 26 37.14 -2.68 20.04
CA LYS A 26 36.74 -3.89 19.35
C LYS A 26 35.52 -3.48 18.53
N LYS A 27 35.62 -3.53 17.18
CA LYS A 27 34.44 -3.42 16.34
C LYS A 27 33.56 -4.61 16.73
N VAL A 28 32.57 -4.33 17.57
CA VAL A 28 31.42 -5.21 17.77
C VAL A 28 30.76 -5.19 16.41
N VAL A 29 31.00 -6.24 15.63
CA VAL A 29 30.13 -6.57 14.52
C VAL A 29 28.83 -6.91 15.21
N GLU A 30 27.87 -5.97 15.17
CA GLU A 30 26.48 -6.29 15.48
C GLU A 30 26.11 -7.39 14.50
N GLU A 31 26.12 -8.61 15.01
CA GLU A 31 25.37 -9.71 14.45
C GLU A 31 23.93 -9.26 14.53
N PHE A 32 23.47 -8.64 13.44
CA PHE A 32 22.08 -8.26 13.24
C PHE A 32 21.32 -9.59 13.23
N GLU A 33 20.85 -10.00 14.40
CA GLU A 33 19.84 -11.04 14.51
C GLU A 33 18.70 -10.55 13.62
N PHE A 34 18.56 -11.18 12.46
CA PHE A 34 17.46 -10.99 11.55
C PHE A 34 16.23 -11.56 12.26
N LEU A 35 15.69 -10.80 13.22
CA LEU A 35 14.31 -10.94 13.62
C LEU A 35 13.52 -10.86 12.32
N PRO A 36 12.64 -11.81 12.01
CA PRO A 36 11.77 -11.65 10.86
C PRO A 36 11.10 -10.30 11.06
N GLU A 37 11.33 -9.39 10.11
CA GLU A 37 10.57 -8.16 10.00
C GLU A 37 9.13 -8.65 10.01
N THR A 38 8.44 -8.47 11.14
CA THR A 38 7.02 -8.73 11.20
C THR A 38 6.48 -7.77 10.16
N GLU A 39 6.18 -8.27 8.97
CA GLU A 39 5.55 -7.48 7.93
C GLU A 39 4.35 -6.84 8.63
N GLU A 40 4.45 -5.54 8.90
CA GLU A 40 3.36 -4.85 9.56
C GLU A 40 2.14 -5.05 8.65
N GLU A 41 0.98 -5.31 9.24
CA GLU A 41 -0.26 -5.52 8.52
C GLU A 41 -1.30 -4.52 9.01
N PHE A 42 -2.22 -4.12 8.13
CA PHE A 42 -3.42 -3.38 8.52
C PHE A 42 -4.68 -4.18 8.20
N GLU A 43 -5.74 -3.96 8.96
CA GLU A 43 -7.05 -4.55 8.69
C GLU A 43 -7.79 -3.71 7.64
N ALA A 44 -8.21 -4.38 6.57
CA ALA A 44 -8.98 -3.83 5.48
C ALA A 44 -10.34 -4.49 5.37
N THR A 45 -11.36 -3.67 5.19
CA THR A 45 -12.73 -4.11 4.94
C THR A 45 -12.98 -4.08 3.43
N LEU A 46 -13.13 -5.27 2.83
CA LEU A 46 -13.34 -5.45 1.40
C LEU A 46 -14.78 -5.90 1.11
N PHE A 47 -15.33 -5.42 0.00
CA PHE A 47 -16.69 -5.77 -0.46
C PHE A 47 -16.61 -6.66 -1.70
N PHE A 48 -16.99 -7.93 -1.56
CA PHE A 48 -17.08 -8.91 -2.65
C PHE A 48 -18.54 -9.22 -2.97
N LEU A 49 -18.81 -9.98 -4.04
CA LEU A 49 -20.17 -10.37 -4.41
C LEU A 49 -20.48 -11.81 -4.00
N ASN A 50 -21.67 -12.07 -3.48
CA ASN A 50 -22.19 -13.44 -3.35
C ASN A 50 -22.83 -13.93 -4.66
N SER A 51 -23.37 -15.17 -4.66
CA SER A 51 -24.05 -15.77 -5.81
C SER A 51 -25.34 -15.04 -6.24
N GLU A 52 -25.91 -14.18 -5.39
CA GLU A 52 -27.07 -13.33 -5.70
C GLU A 52 -26.65 -11.95 -6.26
N GLY A 53 -25.33 -11.70 -6.36
CA GLY A 53 -24.77 -10.41 -6.77
C GLY A 53 -24.99 -9.30 -5.74
N LYS A 54 -25.10 -9.65 -4.46
CA LYS A 54 -25.13 -8.69 -3.34
C LYS A 54 -23.74 -8.58 -2.73
N PHE A 55 -23.45 -7.42 -2.15
CA PHE A 55 -22.19 -7.22 -1.47
C PHE A 55 -22.09 -8.00 -0.15
N VAL A 56 -20.92 -8.59 0.07
CA VAL A 56 -20.52 -9.27 1.31
C VAL A 56 -19.25 -8.62 1.80
N ARG A 57 -19.28 -8.16 3.05
CA ARG A 57 -18.15 -7.58 3.77
C ARG A 57 -17.18 -8.68 4.21
N VAL A 58 -15.90 -8.51 3.91
CA VAL A 58 -14.82 -9.42 4.30
C VAL A 58 -13.69 -8.61 4.90
N GLU A 59 -13.28 -8.94 6.12
CA GLU A 59 -12.06 -8.38 6.72
C GLU A 59 -10.84 -9.15 6.23
N ARG A 60 -9.79 -8.43 5.82
CA ARG A 60 -8.49 -9.00 5.45
C ARG A 60 -7.37 -8.23 6.10
N LYS A 61 -6.29 -8.94 6.44
CA LYS A 61 -5.02 -8.31 6.78
C LYS A 61 -4.23 -8.11 5.50
N LEU A 62 -3.86 -6.87 5.23
CA LEU A 62 -3.07 -6.48 4.06
C LEU A 62 -1.72 -5.95 4.50
N LYS A 63 -0.73 -6.05 3.62
CA LYS A 63 0.62 -5.57 3.89
C LYS A 63 0.61 -4.07 4.16
N GLN A 64 1.25 -3.66 5.25
CA GLN A 64 1.44 -2.25 5.57
C GLN A 64 2.36 -1.61 4.54
N ALA A 65 2.06 -0.35 4.23
CA ALA A 65 2.94 0.54 3.48
C ALA A 65 3.10 1.86 4.24
N GLU A 66 4.21 2.55 4.01
CA GLU A 66 4.56 3.81 4.67
C GLU A 66 3.50 4.89 4.37
N PHE A 67 3.09 5.01 3.10
CA PHE A 67 2.13 6.01 2.65
C PHE A 67 0.70 5.46 2.66
N LEU A 68 -0.27 6.35 2.91
CA LEU A 68 -1.69 5.99 2.91
C LEU A 68 -2.17 5.64 1.50
N GLU A 69 -1.65 6.34 0.49
CA GLU A 69 -1.92 6.14 -0.93
C GLU A 69 -1.54 4.73 -1.38
N ASP A 70 -0.41 4.21 -0.91
CA ASP A 70 0.03 2.85 -1.19
C ASP A 70 -0.90 1.80 -0.54
N ARG A 71 -1.36 2.06 0.68
CA ARG A 71 -2.35 1.20 1.36
C ARG A 71 -3.71 1.22 0.66
N ILE A 72 -4.13 2.39 0.16
CA ILE A 72 -5.34 2.53 -0.66
C ILE A 72 -5.20 1.69 -1.94
N LYS A 73 -4.06 1.79 -2.63
CA LYS A 73 -3.76 0.98 -3.82
C LYS A 73 -3.81 -0.51 -3.51
N GLU A 74 -3.15 -0.95 -2.44
CA GLU A 74 -3.15 -2.35 -2.00
C GLU A 74 -4.58 -2.84 -1.68
N CYS A 75 -5.38 -2.02 -1.01
CA CYS A 75 -6.78 -2.32 -0.70
C CYS A 75 -7.63 -2.56 -1.97
N ILE A 76 -7.42 -1.77 -3.03
CA ILE A 76 -8.11 -1.96 -4.31
C ILE A 76 -7.65 -3.26 -4.97
N LEU A 77 -6.34 -3.50 -5.04
CA LEU A 77 -5.79 -4.69 -5.70
C LEU A 77 -6.15 -5.98 -4.97
N ALA A 78 -6.34 -5.93 -3.65
CA ALA A 78 -6.81 -7.06 -2.84
C ALA A 78 -8.21 -7.55 -3.24
N LEU A 79 -9.04 -6.71 -3.89
CA LEU A 79 -10.35 -7.14 -4.42
C LEU A 79 -10.22 -8.18 -5.55
N LYS A 80 -9.05 -8.32 -6.18
CA LYS A 80 -8.81 -9.34 -7.21
C LYS A 80 -8.81 -10.76 -6.66
N ASP A 81 -8.42 -10.91 -5.40
CA ASP A 81 -8.32 -12.21 -4.74
C ASP A 81 -9.60 -12.45 -3.92
N SER A 82 -10.62 -13.02 -4.56
CA SER A 82 -11.89 -13.31 -3.90
C SER A 82 -11.80 -14.57 -3.02
N PRO A 83 -12.36 -14.56 -1.79
CA PRO A 83 -12.51 -15.77 -0.99
C PRO A 83 -13.38 -16.82 -1.69
N GLU A 84 -13.22 -18.09 -1.27
CA GLU A 84 -14.05 -19.18 -1.78
C GLU A 84 -15.55 -18.90 -1.56
N GLY A 85 -16.36 -19.14 -2.60
CA GLY A 85 -17.80 -18.90 -2.57
C GLY A 85 -18.23 -17.44 -2.83
N LEU A 86 -17.28 -16.52 -2.99
CA LEU A 86 -17.52 -15.13 -3.38
C LEU A 86 -16.91 -14.84 -4.76
N THR A 87 -17.34 -13.75 -5.38
CA THR A 87 -16.87 -13.29 -6.69
C THR A 87 -16.18 -11.94 -6.56
N SER A 88 -15.03 -11.80 -7.22
CA SER A 88 -14.35 -10.51 -7.37
C SER A 88 -15.23 -9.55 -8.18
N PRO A 89 -15.52 -8.34 -7.66
CA PRO A 89 -16.24 -7.32 -8.41
C PRO A 89 -15.35 -6.58 -9.41
N ILE A 90 -14.04 -6.84 -9.41
CA ILE A 90 -13.08 -6.17 -10.29
C ILE A 90 -12.44 -7.17 -11.27
N PRO A 91 -12.13 -6.74 -12.51
CA PRO A 91 -11.41 -7.59 -13.46
C PRO A 91 -9.94 -7.76 -13.07
N GLN A 92 -9.31 -8.84 -13.51
CA GLN A 92 -7.90 -9.12 -13.21
C GLN A 92 -6.97 -8.10 -13.88
N GLU A 93 -7.43 -7.54 -15.00
CA GLU A 93 -6.78 -6.50 -15.80
C GLU A 93 -6.81 -5.12 -15.14
N LEU A 94 -7.62 -4.92 -14.08
CA LEU A 94 -7.67 -3.63 -13.39
C LEU A 94 -6.31 -3.32 -12.78
N ASP A 95 -5.73 -2.18 -13.15
CA ASP A 95 -4.47 -1.72 -12.57
C ASP A 95 -4.61 -0.26 -12.12
N VAL A 96 -4.01 0.05 -10.97
CA VAL A 96 -4.02 1.38 -10.36
C VAL A 96 -2.64 1.99 -10.57
N THR A 97 -2.56 2.97 -11.45
CA THR A 97 -1.31 3.61 -11.82
C THR A 97 -0.88 4.68 -10.82
N ASP A 98 -1.84 5.36 -10.19
CA ASP A 98 -1.57 6.41 -9.22
C ASP A 98 -2.75 6.59 -8.25
N VAL A 99 -2.45 7.09 -7.04
CA VAL A 99 -3.42 7.41 -6.00
C VAL A 99 -3.04 8.73 -5.35
N ILE A 100 -3.98 9.66 -5.28
CA ILE A 100 -3.81 10.93 -4.57
C ILE A 100 -4.98 11.10 -3.60
N LEU A 101 -4.69 11.39 -2.33
CA LEU A 101 -5.72 11.75 -1.35
C LEU A 101 -5.72 13.26 -1.12
N SER A 102 -6.86 13.92 -1.37
CA SER A 102 -7.00 15.34 -1.10
C SER A 102 -8.39 15.67 -0.58
N SER A 103 -8.46 16.38 0.54
CA SER A 103 -9.72 16.85 1.16
C SER A 103 -10.75 15.72 1.37
N GLY A 104 -10.26 14.53 1.69
CA GLY A 104 -11.07 13.33 1.91
C GLY A 104 -11.58 12.64 0.63
N ILE A 105 -11.14 13.08 -0.55
CA ILE A 105 -11.43 12.42 -1.83
C ILE A 105 -10.18 11.67 -2.30
N ALA A 106 -10.32 10.37 -2.54
CA ALA A 106 -9.29 9.56 -3.16
C ALA A 106 -9.43 9.65 -4.68
N PHE A 107 -8.43 10.21 -5.34
CA PHE A 107 -8.29 10.24 -6.79
C PHE A 107 -7.57 8.97 -7.22
N ILE A 108 -8.29 8.06 -7.86
CA ILE A 108 -7.77 6.75 -8.26
C ILE A 108 -7.56 6.77 -9.76
N ASN A 109 -6.29 6.73 -10.19
CA ASN A 109 -5.94 6.65 -11.59
C ASN A 109 -5.80 5.19 -12.01
N LEU A 110 -6.64 4.79 -12.94
CA LEU A 110 -6.62 3.46 -13.53
C LEU A 110 -5.82 3.47 -14.83
N SER A 111 -5.23 2.31 -15.16
CA SER A 111 -4.63 2.08 -16.48
C SER A 111 -5.67 2.17 -17.59
N GLU A 112 -5.30 2.69 -18.76
CA GLU A 112 -6.18 2.79 -19.95
C GLU A 112 -6.72 1.44 -20.43
N GLU A 113 -6.06 0.33 -20.09
CA GLU A 113 -6.49 -1.02 -20.44
C GLU A 113 -7.89 -1.35 -19.89
N ILE A 114 -8.31 -0.71 -18.80
CA ILE A 114 -9.63 -0.92 -18.21
C ILE A 114 -10.77 -0.55 -19.16
N LEU A 115 -10.56 0.40 -20.07
CA LEU A 115 -11.57 0.86 -21.04
C LEU A 115 -11.88 -0.19 -22.11
N LYS A 116 -10.98 -1.16 -22.30
CA LYS A 116 -11.16 -2.26 -23.26
C LYS A 116 -11.97 -3.41 -22.66
N PHE A 117 -12.17 -3.41 -21.34
CA PHE A 117 -12.88 -4.48 -20.66
C PHE A 117 -14.39 -4.38 -20.97
N PRO A 118 -15.04 -5.48 -21.38
CA PRO A 118 -16.45 -5.46 -21.79
C PRO A 118 -17.40 -5.45 -20.59
N PHE A 119 -17.47 -4.32 -19.89
CA PHE A 119 -18.38 -4.16 -18.76
C PHE A 119 -19.85 -4.23 -19.21
N GLY A 120 -20.63 -5.04 -18.48
CA GLY A 120 -22.08 -4.90 -18.48
C GLY A 120 -22.49 -3.83 -17.47
N THR A 121 -23.73 -3.33 -17.58
CA THR A 121 -24.28 -2.32 -16.67
C THR A 121 -24.10 -2.69 -15.21
N ARG A 122 -24.44 -3.94 -14.86
CA ARG A 122 -24.35 -4.41 -13.49
C ARG A 122 -22.90 -4.54 -13.02
N SER A 123 -22.00 -5.13 -13.82
CA SER A 123 -20.62 -5.34 -13.40
C SER A 123 -19.82 -4.05 -13.27
N GLU A 124 -20.15 -3.01 -14.05
CA GLU A 124 -19.54 -1.68 -13.86
C GLU A 124 -19.96 -1.06 -12.52
N ILE A 125 -21.26 -1.12 -12.19
CA ILE A 125 -21.77 -0.60 -10.91
C ILE A 125 -21.16 -1.39 -9.74
N GLU A 126 -21.11 -2.72 -9.85
CA GLU A 126 -20.50 -3.59 -8.85
C GLU A 126 -19.02 -3.23 -8.61
N MET A 127 -18.23 -3.05 -9.66
CA MET A 127 -16.82 -2.65 -9.56
C MET A 127 -16.67 -1.28 -8.86
N VAL A 128 -17.41 -0.26 -9.34
CA VAL A 128 -17.31 1.10 -8.82
C VAL A 128 -17.64 1.14 -7.33
N TYR A 129 -18.77 0.55 -6.92
CA TYR A 129 -19.17 0.57 -5.52
C TYR A 129 -18.35 -0.38 -4.64
N ALA A 130 -17.84 -1.49 -5.17
CA ALA A 130 -16.91 -2.32 -4.41
C ALA A 130 -15.66 -1.54 -4.01
N ILE A 131 -15.08 -0.79 -4.93
CA ILE A 131 -13.91 0.06 -4.66
C ILE A 131 -14.28 1.15 -3.65
N VAL A 132 -15.34 1.94 -3.92
CA VAL A 132 -15.72 3.08 -3.08
C VAL A 132 -16.07 2.62 -1.64
N ASN A 133 -16.86 1.56 -1.51
CA ASN A 133 -17.28 1.03 -0.22
C ASN A 133 -16.11 0.46 0.57
N SER A 134 -15.21 -0.30 -0.08
CA SER A 134 -14.04 -0.88 0.57
C SER A 134 -13.09 0.20 1.08
N LEU A 135 -12.80 1.21 0.26
CA LEU A 135 -11.92 2.30 0.66
C LEU A 135 -12.52 3.14 1.79
N SER A 136 -13.81 3.49 1.69
CA SER A 136 -14.47 4.31 2.72
C SER A 136 -14.67 3.56 4.04
N ALA A 137 -14.83 2.23 3.99
CA ALA A 137 -14.93 1.41 5.19
C ALA A 137 -13.57 1.15 5.85
N THR A 138 -12.50 1.05 5.06
CA THR A 138 -11.15 0.77 5.53
C THR A 138 -10.44 2.02 6.04
N PHE A 139 -10.57 3.14 5.32
CA PHE A 139 -9.82 4.36 5.59
C PHE A 139 -10.77 5.49 6.01
N PRO A 140 -10.79 5.88 7.30
CA PRO A 140 -11.63 6.99 7.77
C PRO A 140 -11.38 8.31 7.04
N GLU A 141 -10.19 8.51 6.47
CA GLU A 141 -9.82 9.67 5.68
C GLU A 141 -10.51 9.70 4.31
N VAL A 142 -10.91 8.55 3.76
CA VAL A 142 -11.58 8.45 2.45
C VAL A 142 -13.08 8.59 2.64
N LYS A 143 -13.64 9.68 2.12
CA LYS A 143 -15.09 9.98 2.13
C LYS A 143 -15.76 9.69 0.80
N GLY A 144 -14.99 9.71 -0.28
CA GLY A 144 -15.45 9.43 -1.63
C GLY A 144 -14.27 9.21 -2.57
N VAL A 145 -14.60 8.78 -3.79
CA VAL A 145 -13.61 8.42 -4.81
C VAL A 145 -13.89 9.18 -6.09
N LYS A 146 -12.84 9.75 -6.68
CA LYS A 146 -12.85 10.28 -8.04
C LYS A 146 -12.03 9.34 -8.92
N PHE A 147 -12.68 8.76 -9.93
CA PHE A 147 -12.00 7.87 -10.88
C PHE A 147 -11.38 8.67 -12.03
N LEU A 148 -10.16 8.29 -12.39
CA LEU A 148 -9.40 8.80 -13.51
C LEU A 148 -8.92 7.59 -14.33
N VAL A 149 -8.71 7.78 -15.62
CA VAL A 149 -8.10 6.77 -16.49
C VAL A 149 -7.03 7.44 -17.34
N GLY A 150 -5.80 6.92 -17.31
CA GLY A 150 -4.69 7.54 -18.03
C GLY A 150 -4.47 9.01 -17.63
N SER A 151 -4.65 9.32 -16.34
CA SER A 151 -4.59 10.67 -15.76
C SER A 151 -5.63 11.66 -16.29
N SER A 152 -6.67 11.18 -16.97
CA SER A 152 -7.76 11.99 -17.50
C SER A 152 -9.07 11.67 -16.80
N GLU A 153 -9.93 12.69 -16.68
CA GLU A 153 -11.30 12.47 -16.22
C GLU A 153 -12.10 11.72 -17.28
N VAL A 154 -12.94 10.78 -16.84
CA VAL A 154 -13.80 9.99 -17.71
C VAL A 154 -15.26 10.08 -17.24
N GLU A 155 -16.18 10.17 -18.20
CA GLU A 155 -17.61 10.21 -17.91
C GLU A 155 -18.11 8.89 -17.34
N THR A 156 -17.56 7.78 -17.81
CA THR A 156 -17.86 6.38 -17.43
C THR A 156 -16.62 5.53 -17.68
N ILE A 157 -16.48 4.37 -17.03
CA ILE A 157 -15.40 3.41 -17.35
C ILE A 157 -15.85 2.42 -18.43
N GLY A 158 -17.06 1.87 -18.28
CA GLY A 158 -17.67 0.85 -19.13
C GLY A 158 -18.91 1.31 -19.91
N GLY A 159 -19.40 2.53 -19.66
CA GLY A 159 -20.50 3.15 -20.41
C GLY A 159 -21.85 3.20 -19.71
N HIS A 160 -21.96 2.80 -18.44
CA HIS A 160 -23.26 2.57 -17.79
C HIS A 160 -23.48 3.36 -16.50
N ILE A 161 -22.44 3.69 -15.74
CA ILE A 161 -22.52 4.55 -14.56
C ILE A 161 -21.60 5.75 -14.72
N SER A 162 -22.08 6.92 -14.31
CA SER A 162 -21.26 8.12 -14.36
C SER A 162 -20.15 8.06 -13.30
N THR A 163 -18.92 8.30 -13.74
CA THR A 163 -17.72 8.52 -12.90
C THR A 163 -17.18 9.94 -13.06
N LYS A 164 -17.98 10.82 -13.68
CA LYS A 164 -17.62 12.23 -13.91
C LYS A 164 -17.52 13.01 -12.60
N ASP A 165 -18.37 12.71 -11.63
CA ASP A 165 -18.32 13.34 -10.31
C ASP A 165 -17.74 12.37 -9.27
N VAL A 166 -17.50 12.88 -8.07
CA VAL A 166 -17.08 12.04 -6.94
C VAL A 166 -18.18 11.03 -6.62
N VAL A 167 -17.81 9.77 -6.51
CA VAL A 167 -18.68 8.69 -6.06
C VAL A 167 -18.52 8.51 -4.55
N TYR A 168 -19.65 8.55 -3.84
CA TYR A 168 -19.73 8.35 -2.40
C TYR A 168 -20.22 6.93 -2.09
N PRO A 169 -19.87 6.36 -0.91
CA PRO A 169 -20.28 5.01 -0.56
C PRO A 169 -21.81 4.87 -0.49
N ASP A 170 -22.32 3.81 -1.11
CA ASP A 170 -23.70 3.31 -0.95
C ASP A 170 -23.62 1.80 -0.67
N TYR A 171 -23.77 1.43 0.59
CA TYR A 171 -23.69 0.04 1.04
C TYR A 171 -24.95 -0.77 0.69
N GLU A 172 -26.04 -0.10 0.32
CA GLU A 172 -27.35 -0.70 0.03
C GLU A 172 -27.72 -0.61 -1.46
N VAL A 173 -26.74 -0.35 -2.33
CA VAL A 173 -26.98 -0.10 -3.77
C VAL A 173 -27.73 -1.25 -4.49
N PHE A 174 -27.64 -2.48 -3.99
CA PHE A 174 -28.32 -3.66 -4.53
C PHE A 174 -29.43 -4.22 -3.62
N GLU A 175 -29.82 -3.49 -2.57
CA GLU A 175 -30.88 -3.91 -1.64
C GLU A 175 -32.24 -3.25 -1.93
N LYS A 176 -32.27 -2.34 -2.91
CA LYS A 176 -33.45 -1.56 -3.31
C LYS A 176 -34.31 -2.24 -4.38
#